data_AF-A0A352UL48-F1
#
_entry.id   AF-A0A352UL48-F1
#
_cell.length_a   1.000
_cell.length_b   1.000
_cell.length_c   1.000
_cell.angle_alpha   90.00
_cell.angle_beta   90.00
_cell.angle_gamma   90.00
#
_symmetry.space_group_name_H-M   'P 1'
#
loop_
_entity.id
_entity.type
_entity.pdbx_description
1 polymer ?
#
loop_
_entity_poly.entity_id
_entity_poly.type
_entity_poly.pdbx_seq_one_letter_code
_entity_poly.pdbx_strand_id
1 'polypeptide(L)'
;SDIAHALLTDATAQDTLINNIVASVREHDYYGVIMDLEYVYSFDRESYNQFTKRLVGVLHPLGCLLGVALAPKIRADQEGLLYEAHDYAAQG
;
A
#
# COMPACT_ATOMS: atom_id res chain seq x y z
N SER A 1 -4.09 9.78 7.75
CA SER A 1 -4.83 10.51 6.70
C SER A 1 -6.22 9.90 6.59
N ASP A 2 -7.27 10.73 6.55
CA ASP A 2 -8.65 10.24 6.48
C ASP A 2 -8.93 9.47 5.19
N ILE A 3 -8.29 9.85 4.08
CA ILE A 3 -8.41 9.15 2.79
C ILE A 3 -7.76 7.77 2.87
N ALA A 4 -6.56 7.67 3.45
CA ALA A 4 -5.88 6.40 3.62
C ALA A 4 -6.70 5.47 4.53
N HIS A 5 -7.23 5.99 5.63
CA HIS A 5 -8.11 5.22 6.52
C HIS A 5 -9.33 4.67 5.76
N ALA A 6 -10.07 5.54 5.08
CA ALA A 6 -11.26 5.16 4.32
C ALA A 6 -10.95 4.09 3.25
N LEU A 7 -9.80 4.19 2.57
CA LEU A 7 -9.35 3.17 1.62
C LEU A 7 -8.97 1.86 2.32
N LEU A 8 -8.19 1.92 3.40
CA LEU A 8 -7.61 0.75 4.05
C LEU A 8 -8.64 -0.04 4.87
N THR A 9 -9.79 0.54 5.21
CA THR A 9 -10.83 -0.13 6.01
C THR A 9 -12.10 -0.49 5.25
N ASP A 10 -12.23 -0.10 3.97
CA ASP A 10 -13.41 -0.41 3.14
C ASP A 10 -13.05 -1.38 2.01
N ALA A 11 -13.61 -2.59 2.06
CA ALA A 11 -13.34 -3.63 1.06
C ALA A 11 -13.76 -3.23 -0.37
N THR A 12 -14.85 -2.47 -0.52
CA THR A 12 -15.36 -1.99 -1.81
C THR A 12 -14.43 -0.92 -2.38
N ALA A 13 -13.93 -0.01 -1.54
CA ALA A 13 -12.94 0.98 -1.94
C ALA A 13 -11.64 0.32 -2.41
N GLN A 14 -11.17 -0.71 -1.67
CA GLN A 14 -10.00 -1.49 -2.07
C GLN A 14 -10.20 -2.22 -3.40
N ASP A 15 -11.33 -2.91 -3.59
CA ASP A 15 -11.64 -3.59 -4.85
C ASP A 15 -11.65 -2.63 -6.03
N THR A 16 -12.26 -1.45 -5.83
CA THR A 16 -12.30 -0.40 -6.85
C THR A 16 -10.90 0.08 -7.21
N LEU A 17 -10.07 0.38 -6.22
CA LEU A 17 -8.70 0.83 -6.46
C LEU A 17 -7.85 -0.25 -7.14
N ILE A 18 -7.93 -1.50 -6.68
CA ILE A 18 -7.18 -2.63 -7.26
C ILE A 18 -7.57 -2.83 -8.72
N ASN A 19 -8.86 -2.81 -9.05
CA ASN A 19 -9.33 -2.96 -10.43
C ASN A 19 -8.84 -1.80 -11.32
N ASN A 20 -8.86 -0.57 -10.81
CA ASN A 20 -8.36 0.60 -11.53
C ASN A 20 -6.85 0.54 -11.75
N ILE A 21 -6.09 0.04 -10.77
CA ILE A 21 -4.66 -0.22 -10.91
C ILE A 21 -4.41 -1.24 -12.02
N VAL A 22 -5.10 -2.39 -12.00
CA VAL A 22 -4.93 -3.44 -13.02
C VAL A 22 -5.29 -2.92 -14.41
N ALA A 23 -6.36 -2.13 -14.53
CA ALA A 23 -6.73 -1.50 -15.78
C ALA A 23 -5.62 -0.54 -16.28
N SER A 24 -5.12 0.33 -15.40
CA SER A 24 -4.09 1.32 -15.74
C SER A 24 -2.77 0.66 -16.17
N VAL A 25 -2.35 -0.38 -15.44
CA VAL A 25 -1.14 -1.14 -15.74
C VAL A 25 -1.21 -1.80 -17.12
N ARG A 26 -2.37 -2.36 -17.48
CA ARG A 26 -2.59 -2.97 -18.81
C ARG A 26 -2.74 -1.94 -19.92
N GLU A 27 -3.41 -0.82 -19.66
CA GLU A 27 -3.65 0.23 -20.66
C GLU A 27 -2.36 0.92 -21.10
N HIS A 28 -1.41 1.08 -20.17
CA HIS A 28 -0.18 1.84 -20.38
C HIS A 28 1.08 0.98 -20.46
N ASP A 29 0.93 -0.35 -20.50
CA ASP A 29 2.04 -1.31 -20.51
C ASP A 29 3.06 -1.08 -19.37
N TYR A 30 2.58 -0.72 -18.17
CA TYR A 30 3.46 -0.58 -17.02
C TYR A 30 3.92 -1.94 -16.50
N TYR A 31 5.14 -2.00 -15.97
CA TYR A 31 5.67 -3.21 -15.34
C TYR A 31 5.14 -3.44 -13.92
N GLY A 32 4.46 -2.46 -13.33
CA GLY A 32 4.05 -2.52 -11.93
C GLY A 32 3.58 -1.19 -11.37
N VAL A 33 3.47 -1.14 -10.04
CA VAL A 33 3.03 0.03 -9.28
C VAL A 33 3.99 0.30 -8.13
N ILE A 34 4.19 1.58 -7.81
CA ILE A 34 4.80 2.01 -6.55
C ILE A 34 3.71 2.67 -5.71
N MET A 35 3.41 2.12 -4.54
CA MET A 35 2.48 2.74 -3.59
C MET A 35 3.23 3.77 -2.74
N ASP A 36 2.72 5.00 -2.75
CA ASP A 36 3.27 6.13 -2.00
C ASP A 36 2.19 6.70 -1.05
N LEU A 37 1.90 5.96 0.03
CA LEU A 37 0.90 6.34 1.03
C LEU A 37 1.58 6.87 2.28
N GLU A 38 1.76 8.19 2.36
CA GLU A 38 2.36 8.84 3.52
C GLU A 38 1.33 9.33 4.56
N TYR A 39 1.81 9.60 5.79
CA TYR A 39 0.99 10.13 6.90
C TYR A 39 -0.27 9.29 7.19
N VAL A 40 -0.17 7.97 7.00
CA VAL A 40 -1.19 6.99 7.40
C VAL A 40 -1.26 6.95 8.93
N TYR A 41 -2.47 6.88 9.49
CA TYR A 41 -2.60 6.86 10.95
C TYR A 41 -1.98 5.58 11.51
N SER A 42 -1.36 5.66 12.68
CA SER A 42 -0.63 4.53 13.24
C SER A 42 -1.50 3.32 13.55
N PHE A 43 -2.77 3.55 13.90
CA PHE A 43 -3.74 2.47 14.10
C PHE A 43 -4.10 1.73 12.80
N ASP A 44 -3.81 2.27 11.62
CA ASP A 44 -4.04 1.64 10.33
C ASP A 44 -2.84 0.80 9.84
N ARG A 45 -1.75 0.67 10.62
CA ARG A 45 -0.54 -0.10 10.23
C ARG A 45 -0.88 -1.50 9.70
N GLU A 46 -1.71 -2.23 10.43
CA GLU A 46 -2.07 -3.60 10.03
C GLU A 46 -3.01 -3.63 8.83
N SER A 47 -3.95 -2.68 8.74
CA SER A 47 -4.80 -2.52 7.56
C SER A 47 -3.95 -2.24 6.30
N TYR A 48 -2.89 -1.44 6.42
CA TYR A 48 -1.95 -1.19 5.33
C TYR A 48 -1.16 -2.46 4.93
N ASN A 49 -0.69 -3.24 5.91
CA ASN A 49 -0.04 -4.52 5.66
C ASN A 49 -0.96 -5.49 4.89
N GLN A 50 -2.22 -5.61 5.33
CA GLN A 50 -3.19 -6.49 4.68
C GLN A 50 -3.56 -6.03 3.27
N PHE A 51 -3.73 -4.72 3.06
CA PHE A 51 -3.98 -4.17 1.73
C PHE A 51 -2.79 -4.42 0.78
N THR A 52 -1.56 -4.20 1.26
CA THR A 52 -0.34 -4.48 0.49
C THR A 52 -0.29 -5.94 0.05
N LYS A 53 -0.54 -6.88 0.98
CA LYS A 53 -0.60 -8.32 0.69
C LYS A 53 -1.68 -8.68 -0.34
N ARG A 54 -2.85 -8.03 -0.25
CA ARG A 54 -3.95 -8.23 -1.21
C ARG A 54 -3.55 -7.75 -2.61
N LEU A 55 -2.91 -6.58 -2.71
CA LEU A 55 -2.47 -6.03 -3.99
C LEU A 55 -1.38 -6.90 -4.64
N VAL A 56 -0.41 -7.38 -3.86
CA VAL A 56 0.58 -8.39 -4.30
C VAL A 56 -0.10 -9.62 -4.89
N GLY A 57 -1.11 -10.16 -4.19
CA GLY A 57 -1.86 -11.33 -4.64
C GLY A 57 -2.58 -11.16 -5.98
N VAL A 58 -2.89 -9.92 -6.37
CA VAL A 58 -3.50 -9.59 -7.66
C VAL A 58 -2.44 -9.28 -8.72
N LEU A 59 -1.39 -8.53 -8.39
CA LEU A 59 -0.39 -8.07 -9.36
C LEU A 59 0.60 -9.16 -9.76
N HIS A 60 1.07 -10.00 -8.83
CA HIS A 60 2.09 -11.00 -9.12
C HIS A 60 1.65 -12.05 -10.17
N PRO A 61 0.42 -12.60 -10.15
CA PRO A 61 -0.05 -13.49 -11.21
C PRO A 61 -0.12 -12.84 -12.59
N LEU A 62 -0.18 -11.51 -12.66
CA LEU A 62 -0.16 -10.73 -13.90
C LEU A 62 1.27 -10.42 -14.37
N GLY A 63 2.30 -10.88 -13.66
CA GLY A 63 3.70 -10.56 -13.92
C GLY A 63 4.09 -9.12 -13.55
N CYS A 64 3.24 -8.42 -12.79
CA CYS A 64 3.45 -7.03 -12.40
C CYS A 64 4.19 -6.95 -11.05
N LEU A 65 5.10 -5.98 -10.92
CA LEU A 65 5.82 -5.68 -9.68
C LEU A 65 5.02 -4.73 -8.79
N LEU A 66 5.24 -4.83 -7.48
CA LEU A 66 4.78 -3.85 -6.49
C LEU A 66 5.98 -3.31 -5.71
N GLY A 67 6.13 -1.99 -5.68
CA GLY A 67 7.01 -1.29 -4.75
C GLY A 67 6.19 -0.50 -3.73
N VAL A 68 6.79 -0.22 -2.58
CA VAL A 68 6.21 0.64 -1.54
C VAL A 68 7.23 1.71 -1.18
N ALA A 69 6.83 2.98 -1.19
CA ALA A 69 7.64 4.07 -0.66
C ALA A 69 7.55 4.06 0.87
N LEU A 70 8.69 3.87 1.54
CA LEU A 70 8.79 3.81 2.99
C LEU A 70 9.44 5.07 3.53
N ALA A 71 8.82 5.69 4.53
CA ALA A 71 9.41 6.82 5.24
C ALA A 71 10.72 6.40 5.92
N PRO A 72 11.77 7.24 5.88
CA PRO A 72 13.09 6.88 6.37
C PRO A 72 13.08 6.69 7.90
N LYS A 73 13.17 5.43 8.33
CA LYS A 73 13.34 5.06 9.74
C LYS A 73 14.81 4.77 10.06
N ILE A 74 15.23 5.15 11.27
CA ILE A 74 16.51 4.71 11.86
C ILE A 74 16.35 3.58 12.87
N ARG A 75 15.11 3.29 13.32
CA ARG A 75 14.74 2.17 14.20
C ARG A 75 13.29 1.74 13.93
N ALA A 76 12.96 0.49 14.24
CA ALA A 76 11.66 -0.10 13.93
C ALA A 76 10.48 0.59 14.64
N ASP A 77 10.68 0.95 15.90
CA ASP A 77 9.71 1.57 16.82
C ASP A 77 9.79 3.11 16.81
N GLN A 78 10.25 3.70 15.71
CA GLN A 78 10.29 5.15 15.55
C GLN A 78 8.88 5.73 15.51
N GLU A 79 8.56 6.54 16.52
CA GLU A 79 7.27 7.24 16.67
C GLU A 79 7.14 8.44 15.72
N GLY A 80 5.89 8.80 15.44
CA GLY A 80 5.50 9.95 14.62
C GLY A 80 4.59 9.56 13.45
N LEU A 81 3.69 10.48 13.08
CA LEU A 81 2.64 10.26 12.07
C LEU A 81 3.18 9.76 10.72
N LEU A 82 4.39 10.15 10.34
CA LEU A 82 5.02 9.73 9.10
C LEU A 82 5.55 8.28 9.14
N TYR A 83 5.81 7.74 10.33
CA TYR A 83 6.62 6.53 10.51
C TYR A 83 5.80 5.33 10.96
N GLU A 84 4.89 5.50 11.89
CA GLU A 84 4.32 4.36 12.65
C GLU A 84 3.55 3.35 11.78
N ALA A 85 2.93 3.78 10.68
CA ALA A 85 2.22 2.92 9.75
C ALA A 85 3.12 2.24 8.69
N HIS A 86 4.38 2.67 8.56
CA HIS A 86 5.36 2.07 7.64
C HIS A 86 6.07 0.89 8.29
N ASP A 87 5.59 -0.32 8.02
CA ASP A 87 6.11 -1.56 8.57
C ASP A 87 7.16 -2.19 7.65
N TYR A 88 8.42 -1.87 7.90
CA TYR A 88 9.55 -2.34 7.07
C TYR A 88 9.60 -3.87 6.93
N ALA A 89 9.19 -4.63 7.95
CA ALA A 89 9.27 -6.09 7.90
C ALA A 89 8.15 -6.70 7.04
N ALA A 90 7.03 -6.00 6.87
CA ALA A 90 5.87 -6.47 6.12
C ALA A 90 5.75 -5.85 4.71
N GLN A 91 6.25 -4.62 4.54
CA GLN A 91 6.08 -3.81 3.33
C GLN A 91 7.36 -3.69 2.48
N GLY A 92 8.54 -3.98 3.07
CA GLY A 92 9.85 -3.88 2.42
C GLY A 92 10.37 -5.19 1.83
#